data_AF-A0A0S8CYW6-F1
#
_entry.id   AF-A0A0S8CYW6-F1
#
_cell.length_a   1.000
_cell.length_b   1.000
_cell.length_c   1.000
_cell.angle_alpha   90.00
_cell.angle_beta   90.00
_cell.angle_gamma   90.00
#
_symmetry.space_group_name_H-M   'P 1'
#
loop_
_entity.id
_entity.type
_entity.pdbx_description
1 polymer ?
#
loop_
_entity_poly.entity_id
_entity_poly.type
_entity_poly.pdbx_seq_one_letter_code
_entity_poly.pdbx_strand_id
1 'polypeptide(L)'
;MLDVGRHPNIELMAYSEVEKVEGEAGDFKVTVRRKARYVDEDKCTGCGACVEKCPTSLPDAFNMGLGERKAIYSWFAQGIPSTHTIDAENCRQLQGKKCGICKKTCQADAINFEQEDRLVELHVGAIIVASGYEVFDPSRIPEYRYKDIPNVITALEFERLLSASGPTGGHLDRPSDLAAKAQIADLEKQAKKARKTLEKFEEKFNESSSEFFKRYEGGEYEGDEERHKWADRYR
;
A
#
# COMPACT_ATOMS: atom_id res chain seq x y z
N MET A 1 19.78 -15.43 3.67
CA MET A 1 19.41 -14.07 4.13
C MET A 1 19.40 -13.97 5.65
N LEU A 2 18.81 -14.94 6.37
CA LEU A 2 18.82 -14.96 7.84
C LEU A 2 20.22 -14.92 8.46
N ASP A 3 21.17 -15.65 7.87
CA ASP A 3 22.55 -15.71 8.39
C ASP A 3 23.22 -14.33 8.39
N VAL A 4 23.04 -13.55 7.32
CA VAL A 4 23.60 -12.19 7.19
C VAL A 4 23.07 -11.28 8.31
N GLY A 5 21.78 -11.37 8.64
CA GLY A 5 21.16 -10.56 9.68
C GLY A 5 21.61 -10.90 11.12
N ARG A 6 22.36 -11.99 11.32
CA ARG A 6 22.84 -12.44 12.65
C ARG A 6 24.35 -12.69 12.68
N HIS A 7 25.07 -12.35 11.62
CA HIS A 7 26.48 -12.67 11.51
C HIS A 7 27.33 -11.70 12.36
N PRO A 8 28.25 -12.18 13.21
CA PRO A 8 28.97 -11.33 14.16
C PRO A 8 29.91 -10.31 13.50
N ASN A 9 30.35 -10.58 12.28
CA ASN A 9 31.27 -9.70 11.52
C ASN A 9 30.57 -8.95 10.37
N ILE A 10 29.24 -8.94 10.31
CA ILE A 10 28.51 -8.20 9.28
C ILE A 10 27.52 -7.27 9.96
N GLU A 11 27.66 -5.97 9.71
CA GLU A 11 26.65 -4.98 10.07
C GLU A 11 25.68 -4.78 8.89
N LEU A 12 24.42 -5.18 9.08
CA LEU A 12 23.38 -5.02 8.07
C LEU A 12 22.73 -3.63 8.20
N MET A 13 23.08 -2.72 7.30
CA MET A 13 22.47 -1.38 7.22
C MET A 13 21.34 -1.36 6.17
N ALA A 14 20.22 -2.02 6.46
CA ALA A 14 19.06 -2.01 5.58
C ALA A 14 18.39 -0.62 5.54
N TYR A 15 17.71 -0.30 4.43
CA TYR A 15 17.06 1.00 4.21
C TYR A 15 18.04 2.19 4.40
N SER A 16 19.25 1.99 3.87
CA SER A 16 20.35 2.95 3.93
C SER A 16 21.01 3.06 2.57
N GLU A 17 21.57 4.22 2.24
CA GLU A 17 22.21 4.49 0.96
C GLU A 17 23.58 5.14 1.17
N VAL A 18 24.55 4.77 0.34
CA VAL A 18 25.85 5.43 0.31
C VAL A 18 25.69 6.80 -0.35
N GLU A 19 26.05 7.86 0.36
CA GLU A 19 25.98 9.23 -0.18
C GLU A 19 27.31 9.71 -0.74
N LYS A 20 28.41 9.34 -0.07
CA LYS A 20 29.73 9.86 -0.37
C LYS A 20 30.79 8.81 -0.11
N VAL A 21 31.76 8.73 -1.00
CA VAL A 21 32.97 7.91 -0.86
C VAL A 21 34.17 8.81 -1.12
N GLU A 22 35.07 8.86 -0.16
CA GLU A 22 36.33 9.63 -0.23
C GLU A 22 37.51 8.72 0.13
N GLY A 23 38.71 9.11 -0.28
CA GLY A 23 39.94 8.35 -0.01
C GLY A 23 40.40 7.49 -1.18
N GLU A 24 41.24 6.51 -0.88
CA GLU A 24 41.90 5.65 -1.87
C GLU A 24 41.89 4.18 -1.44
N ALA A 25 42.34 3.28 -2.33
CA ALA A 25 42.33 1.86 -2.06
C ALA A 25 43.10 1.51 -0.78
N GLY A 26 42.42 0.90 0.19
CA GLY A 26 42.98 0.58 1.51
C GLY A 26 42.59 1.57 2.62
N ASP A 27 42.13 2.78 2.28
CA ASP A 27 41.68 3.79 3.25
C ASP A 27 40.53 4.64 2.66
N PHE A 28 39.33 4.06 2.65
CA PHE A 28 38.11 4.77 2.26
C PHE A 28 37.37 5.31 3.48
N LYS A 29 36.91 6.54 3.37
CA LYS A 29 35.90 7.14 4.23
C LYS A 29 34.57 7.17 3.49
N VAL A 30 33.59 6.43 4.00
CA VAL A 30 32.27 6.28 3.38
C VAL A 30 31.21 6.91 4.27
N THR A 31 30.40 7.81 3.73
CA THR A 31 29.22 8.36 4.40
C THR A 31 27.99 7.61 3.93
N VAL A 32 27.30 6.98 4.88
CA VAL A 32 26.05 6.24 4.65
C VAL A 32 24.90 6.97 5.31
N ARG A 33 23.86 7.31 4.54
CA ARG A 33 22.59 7.81 5.06
C ARG A 33 21.71 6.63 5.45
N ARG A 34 21.44 6.49 6.74
CA ARG A 34 20.38 5.62 7.27
C ARG A 34 19.07 6.40 7.24
N LYS A 35 18.14 5.98 6.39
CA LYS A 35 16.86 6.66 6.22
C LYS A 35 15.95 6.39 7.42
N ALA A 36 15.16 7.38 7.82
CA ALA A 36 14.16 7.24 8.88
C ALA A 36 13.07 6.24 8.46
N ARG A 37 12.94 5.14 9.21
CA ARG A 37 11.83 4.19 9.01
C ARG A 37 10.52 4.66 9.65
N TYR A 38 10.62 5.64 10.55
CA TYR A 38 9.63 6.03 11.55
C TYR A 38 9.17 4.86 12.46
N VAL A 39 10.01 3.84 12.55
CA VAL A 39 9.81 2.62 13.33
C VAL A 39 11.17 2.23 13.92
N ASP A 40 11.24 2.16 15.25
CA ASP A 40 12.40 1.68 15.99
C ASP A 40 12.60 0.19 15.71
N GLU A 41 13.68 -0.15 15.03
CA GLU A 41 13.98 -1.51 14.57
C GLU A 41 14.13 -2.50 15.75
N ASP A 42 14.74 -2.05 16.85
CA ASP A 42 14.99 -2.89 18.03
C ASP A 42 13.73 -3.24 18.84
N LYS A 43 12.70 -2.41 18.73
CA LYS A 43 11.40 -2.63 19.42
C LYS A 43 10.40 -3.34 18.52
N CYS A 44 10.52 -3.18 17.21
CA CYS A 44 9.54 -3.73 16.28
C CYS A 44 9.59 -5.25 16.26
N THR A 45 8.44 -5.90 16.50
CA THR A 45 8.31 -7.36 16.44
C THR A 45 7.87 -7.88 15.07
N GLY A 46 7.57 -6.98 14.13
CA GLY A 46 7.09 -7.37 12.80
C GLY A 46 5.66 -7.94 12.76
N CYS A 47 4.85 -7.76 13.80
CA CYS A 47 3.54 -8.42 13.92
C CYS A 47 2.44 -8.00 12.91
N GLY A 48 2.59 -6.87 12.22
CA GLY A 48 1.65 -6.42 11.19
C GLY A 48 0.35 -5.74 11.67
N ALA A 49 0.09 -5.67 12.98
CA ALA A 49 -1.14 -5.04 13.51
C ALA A 49 -1.32 -3.57 13.09
N CYS A 50 -0.21 -2.85 12.91
CA CYS A 50 -0.21 -1.47 12.43
C CYS A 50 -0.60 -1.35 10.95
N VAL A 51 -0.28 -2.36 10.13
CA VAL A 51 -0.61 -2.42 8.69
C VAL A 51 -2.12 -2.59 8.53
N GLU A 52 -2.73 -3.53 9.26
CA GLU A 52 -4.18 -3.80 9.18
C GLU A 52 -5.04 -2.56 9.47
N LYS A 53 -4.59 -1.69 10.37
CA LYS A 53 -5.33 -0.49 10.78
C LYS A 53 -5.01 0.74 9.93
N CYS A 54 -4.00 0.68 9.07
CA CYS A 54 -3.62 1.83 8.26
C CYS A 54 -4.68 2.13 7.19
N PRO A 55 -5.24 3.35 7.14
CA PRO A 55 -6.30 3.68 6.20
C PRO A 55 -5.80 4.07 4.79
N THR A 56 -4.49 4.18 4.59
CA THR A 56 -3.91 4.55 3.29
C THR A 56 -3.54 3.29 2.52
N SER A 57 -4.16 3.06 1.36
CA SER A 57 -3.75 2.06 0.36
C SER A 57 -2.93 2.73 -0.74
N LEU A 58 -1.90 2.05 -1.20
CA LEU A 58 -0.99 2.47 -2.26
C LEU A 58 -0.65 1.27 -3.14
N PRO A 59 -0.31 1.46 -4.41
CA PRO A 59 0.26 0.39 -5.23
C PRO A 59 1.52 -0.19 -4.57
N ASP A 60 1.61 -1.52 -4.57
CA ASP A 60 2.74 -2.24 -4.01
C ASP A 60 3.89 -2.35 -5.03
N ALA A 61 4.94 -1.58 -4.81
CA ALA A 61 6.12 -1.55 -5.68
C ALA A 61 6.84 -2.90 -5.77
N PHE A 62 6.90 -3.67 -4.68
CA PHE A 62 7.53 -5.00 -4.70
C PHE A 62 6.75 -5.99 -5.58
N ASN A 63 5.43 -5.81 -5.62
CA ASN A 63 4.53 -6.59 -6.47
C ASN A 63 4.25 -5.92 -7.83
N MET A 64 5.14 -5.05 -8.31
CA MET A 64 5.02 -4.37 -9.62
C MET A 64 3.71 -3.58 -9.80
N GLY A 65 3.10 -3.11 -8.71
CA GLY A 65 1.81 -2.41 -8.74
C GLY A 65 0.59 -3.31 -8.96
N LEU A 66 0.76 -4.63 -9.02
CA LEU A 66 -0.32 -5.62 -9.19
C LEU A 66 -1.10 -5.90 -7.90
N GLY A 67 -0.67 -5.32 -6.78
CA GLY A 67 -1.33 -5.40 -5.49
C GLY A 67 -1.30 -4.06 -4.76
N GLU A 68 -1.92 -4.04 -3.59
CA GLU A 68 -1.91 -2.87 -2.71
C GLU A 68 -1.08 -3.15 -1.46
N ARG A 69 -0.33 -2.13 -1.03
CA ARG A 69 0.29 -2.05 0.29
C ARG A 69 -0.30 -0.88 1.07
N LYS A 70 0.03 -0.81 2.37
CA LYS A 70 -0.30 0.34 3.20
C LYS A 70 0.87 1.31 3.30
N ALA A 71 0.61 2.52 3.84
CA ALA A 71 1.66 3.50 4.09
C ALA A 71 2.68 3.02 5.14
N ILE A 72 2.25 2.22 6.13
CA ILE A 72 3.16 1.42 6.97
C ILE A 72 3.18 -0.01 6.44
N TYR A 73 4.35 -0.55 6.18
CA TYR A 73 4.52 -1.81 5.45
C TYR A 73 5.85 -2.49 5.77
N SER A 74 5.96 -3.78 5.45
CA SER A 74 7.23 -4.48 5.29
C SER A 74 7.49 -4.67 3.79
N TRP A 75 8.75 -4.69 3.35
CA TRP A 75 9.06 -4.78 1.91
C TRP A 75 8.53 -6.08 1.27
N PHE A 76 8.65 -7.19 2.00
CA PHE A 76 8.03 -8.49 1.69
C PHE A 76 7.99 -9.34 2.95
N ALA A 77 7.24 -10.44 2.92
CA ALA A 77 6.94 -11.27 4.10
C ALA A 77 8.19 -11.83 4.82
N GLN A 78 9.26 -12.11 4.08
CA GLN A 78 10.52 -12.65 4.62
C GLN A 78 11.65 -11.61 4.64
N GLY A 79 11.31 -10.32 4.60
CA GLY A 79 12.28 -9.22 4.64
C GLY A 79 13.11 -9.23 5.92
N ILE A 80 14.41 -8.94 5.77
CA ILE A 80 15.37 -8.86 6.88
C ILE A 80 16.02 -7.47 6.85
N PRO A 81 16.00 -6.71 7.96
CA PRO A 81 15.40 -7.03 9.26
C PRO A 81 13.87 -7.16 9.18
N SER A 82 13.29 -7.98 10.06
CA SER A 82 11.84 -8.25 10.13
C SER A 82 11.11 -7.07 10.81
N THR A 83 11.25 -5.89 10.23
CA THR A 83 10.69 -4.62 10.73
C THR A 83 9.75 -4.00 9.69
N HIS A 84 8.98 -3.01 10.15
CA HIS A 84 8.13 -2.20 9.29
C HIS A 84 8.79 -0.85 8.97
N THR A 85 8.26 -0.16 7.97
CA THR A 85 8.68 1.18 7.57
C THR A 85 7.45 1.98 7.18
N ILE A 86 7.46 3.26 7.52
CA ILE A 86 6.42 4.21 7.13
C ILE A 86 6.92 5.02 5.94
N ASP A 87 6.13 4.98 4.87
CA ASP A 87 6.28 5.85 3.71
C ASP A 87 5.85 7.28 4.07
N ALA A 88 6.82 8.18 4.21
CA ALA A 88 6.58 9.57 4.63
C ALA A 88 5.72 10.36 3.65
N GLU A 89 5.87 10.11 2.35
CA GLU A 89 5.17 10.84 1.29
C GLU A 89 3.67 10.55 1.32
N ASN A 90 3.31 9.31 1.68
CA ASN A 90 1.93 8.84 1.67
C ASN A 90 1.30 8.69 3.07
N CYS A 91 2.08 8.83 4.14
CA CYS A 91 1.58 8.74 5.50
C CYS A 91 0.78 9.98 5.90
N ARG A 92 -0.51 9.79 6.22
CA ARG A 92 -1.39 10.89 6.64
C ARG A 92 -0.84 11.68 7.84
N GLN A 93 -0.24 11.01 8.83
CA GLN A 93 0.29 11.68 10.02
C GLN A 93 1.51 12.56 9.70
N LEU A 94 2.45 12.04 8.91
CA LEU A 94 3.66 12.77 8.52
C LEU A 94 3.34 13.91 7.53
N GLN A 95 2.27 13.75 6.76
CA GLN A 95 1.69 14.80 5.90
C GLN A 95 0.79 15.80 6.67
N GLY A 96 0.84 15.83 8.00
CA GLY A 96 0.13 16.81 8.83
C GLY A 96 -1.39 16.60 8.99
N LYS A 97 -1.94 15.48 8.52
CA LYS A 97 -3.37 15.12 8.70
C LYS A 97 -3.57 14.37 10.02
N LYS A 98 -4.76 14.51 10.61
CA LYS A 98 -5.14 13.80 11.85
C LYS A 98 -5.15 12.28 11.65
N CYS A 99 -4.08 11.61 12.06
CA CYS A 99 -3.93 10.15 12.03
C CYS A 99 -3.14 9.67 13.27
N GLY A 100 -2.34 8.60 13.14
CA GLY A 100 -1.58 8.01 14.25
C GLY A 100 -2.17 6.71 14.82
N ILE A 101 -3.11 6.08 14.09
CA ILE A 101 -3.70 4.80 14.52
C ILE A 101 -2.65 3.71 14.67
N CYS A 102 -1.64 3.67 13.79
CA CYS A 102 -0.56 2.70 13.86
C CYS A 102 0.20 2.80 15.19
N LYS A 103 0.52 4.02 15.66
CA LYS A 103 1.18 4.25 16.97
C LYS A 103 0.31 3.74 18.13
N LYS A 104 -0.99 4.01 18.11
CA LYS A 104 -1.93 3.55 19.14
C LYS A 104 -2.10 2.02 19.19
N THR A 105 -2.00 1.35 18.04
CA THR A 105 -2.17 -0.10 17.95
C THR A 105 -0.86 -0.87 18.21
N CYS A 106 0.30 -0.22 18.12
CA CYS A 106 1.59 -0.85 18.33
C CYS A 106 1.83 -1.15 19.82
N GLN A 107 1.74 -2.41 20.21
CA GLN A 107 1.99 -2.85 21.59
C GLN A 107 3.44 -2.70 22.02
N ALA A 108 4.39 -2.75 21.08
CA ALA A 108 5.82 -2.62 21.35
C ALA A 108 6.31 -1.16 21.42
N ASP A 109 5.41 -0.19 21.22
CA ASP A 109 5.73 1.26 21.15
C ASP A 109 6.94 1.57 20.26
N ALA A 110 6.98 0.91 19.09
CA ALA A 110 8.06 1.04 18.13
C ALA A 110 7.88 2.22 17.17
N ILE A 111 6.70 2.84 17.09
CA ILE A 111 6.42 3.87 16.06
C ILE A 111 6.86 5.24 16.55
N ASN A 112 7.82 5.82 15.82
CA ASN A 112 8.40 7.12 16.11
C ASN A 112 8.33 8.04 14.88
N PHE A 113 7.33 8.93 14.84
CA PHE A 113 7.16 9.89 13.75
C PHE A 113 8.21 11.02 13.75
N GLU A 114 8.96 11.17 14.84
CA GLU A 114 10.02 12.17 15.00
C GLU A 114 11.40 11.59 14.64
N GLN A 115 11.45 10.34 14.16
CA GLN A 115 12.71 9.76 13.68
C GLN A 115 13.22 10.55 12.47
N GLU A 116 14.49 10.92 12.53
CA GLU A 116 15.21 11.60 11.45
C GLU A 116 16.23 10.67 10.80
N ASP A 117 16.60 11.01 9.56
CA ASP A 117 17.72 10.39 8.87
C ASP A 117 19.01 10.57 9.69
N ARG A 118 19.88 9.56 9.65
CA ARG A 118 21.18 9.61 10.33
C ARG A 118 22.29 9.38 9.33
N LEU A 119 23.32 10.22 9.41
CA LEU A 119 24.56 10.00 8.67
C LEU A 119 25.53 9.21 9.54
N VAL A 120 26.06 8.12 8.98
CA VAL A 120 27.05 7.27 9.62
C VAL A 120 28.31 7.30 8.77
N GLU A 121 29.44 7.61 9.39
CA GLU A 121 30.75 7.54 8.75
C GLU A 121 31.39 6.19 9.04
N LEU A 122 31.83 5.51 7.98
CA LEU A 122 32.50 4.21 8.04
C LEU A 122 33.89 4.35 7.42
N HIS A 123 34.88 3.76 8.10
CA HIS A 123 36.25 3.63 7.60
C HIS A 123 36.45 2.20 7.10
N VAL A 124 36.69 2.01 5.81
CA VAL A 124 36.78 0.69 5.17
C VAL A 124 37.96 0.60 4.22
N GLY A 125 38.59 -0.58 4.14
CA GLY A 125 39.72 -0.80 3.23
C GLY A 125 39.33 -1.16 1.79
N ALA A 126 38.12 -1.67 1.59
CA ALA A 126 37.63 -2.13 0.29
C ALA A 126 36.12 -1.91 0.14
N ILE A 127 35.67 -1.74 -1.10
CA ILE A 127 34.26 -1.58 -1.47
C ILE A 127 33.93 -2.60 -2.55
N ILE A 128 32.84 -3.33 -2.35
CA ILE A 128 32.30 -4.30 -3.32
C ILE A 128 30.97 -3.75 -3.82
N VAL A 129 30.85 -3.54 -5.13
CA VAL A 129 29.61 -3.05 -5.76
C VAL A 129 28.78 -4.25 -6.22
N ALA A 130 27.60 -4.38 -5.65
CA ALA A 130 26.63 -5.44 -5.97
C ALA A 130 25.19 -4.88 -6.01
N SER A 131 24.99 -3.72 -6.65
CA SER A 131 23.69 -3.01 -6.70
C SER A 131 22.63 -3.67 -7.59
N GLY A 132 22.96 -4.78 -8.25
CA GLY A 132 22.01 -5.54 -9.06
C GLY A 132 21.74 -4.90 -10.43
N TYR A 133 20.49 -4.98 -10.88
CA TYR A 133 20.04 -4.54 -12.20
C TYR A 133 18.56 -4.11 -12.15
N GLU A 134 18.12 -3.40 -13.19
CA GLU A 134 16.71 -3.09 -13.43
C GLU A 134 16.18 -3.86 -14.64
N VAL A 135 14.88 -4.14 -14.65
CA VAL A 135 14.22 -4.79 -15.78
C VAL A 135 13.90 -3.74 -16.85
N PHE A 136 14.05 -4.12 -18.12
CA PHE A 136 13.67 -3.27 -19.25
C PHE A 136 12.19 -2.87 -19.20
N ASP A 137 11.88 -1.60 -19.43
CA ASP A 137 10.50 -1.09 -19.56
C ASP A 137 9.97 -1.31 -21.00
N PRO A 138 9.04 -2.27 -21.23
CA PRO A 138 8.54 -2.57 -22.56
C PRO A 138 7.61 -1.51 -23.14
N SER A 139 7.22 -0.48 -22.37
CA SER A 139 6.41 0.63 -22.89
C SER A 139 7.16 1.45 -23.97
N ARG A 140 8.48 1.26 -24.05
CA ARG A 140 9.34 1.80 -25.11
C ARG A 140 9.15 1.11 -26.47
N ILE A 141 8.42 0.00 -26.52
CA ILE A 141 8.09 -0.75 -27.75
C ILE A 141 6.56 -0.66 -27.96
N PRO A 142 6.07 0.35 -28.69
CA PRO A 142 4.63 0.62 -28.81
C PRO A 142 3.82 -0.55 -29.37
N GLU A 143 4.43 -1.39 -30.22
CA GLU A 143 3.80 -2.55 -30.85
C GLU A 143 3.35 -3.60 -29.83
N TYR A 144 4.00 -3.67 -28.67
CA TYR A 144 3.62 -4.60 -27.60
C TYR A 144 2.43 -4.11 -26.79
N ARG A 145 2.08 -2.82 -26.85
CA ARG A 145 0.94 -2.24 -26.13
C ARG A 145 0.97 -2.56 -24.62
N TYR A 146 2.17 -2.67 -24.05
CA TYR A 146 2.38 -2.83 -22.61
C TYR A 146 1.83 -1.59 -21.88
N LYS A 147 1.10 -1.81 -20.79
CA LYS A 147 0.26 -0.82 -20.06
C LYS A 147 -1.06 -0.41 -20.73
N ASP A 148 -1.24 -0.66 -22.03
CA ASP A 148 -2.54 -0.41 -22.71
C ASP A 148 -3.45 -1.64 -22.66
N ILE A 149 -2.88 -2.83 -22.89
CA ILE A 149 -3.60 -4.10 -22.84
C ILE A 149 -3.33 -4.75 -21.48
N PRO A 150 -4.33 -4.91 -20.60
CA PRO A 150 -4.11 -5.37 -19.22
C PRO A 150 -3.39 -6.71 -19.09
N ASN A 151 -3.55 -7.60 -20.09
CA ASN A 151 -2.98 -8.94 -20.05
C ASN A 151 -1.60 -9.03 -20.71
N VAL A 152 -1.05 -7.93 -21.21
CA VAL A 152 0.35 -7.86 -21.64
C VAL A 152 1.16 -7.48 -20.40
N ILE A 153 1.94 -8.44 -19.91
CA ILE A 153 2.73 -8.30 -18.69
C ILE A 153 4.19 -8.69 -18.94
N THR A 154 5.09 -8.17 -18.10
CA THR A 154 6.51 -8.50 -18.08
C THR A 154 6.75 -9.84 -17.38
N ALA A 155 7.93 -10.42 -17.60
CA ALA A 155 8.36 -11.62 -16.88
C ALA A 155 8.37 -11.41 -15.36
N LEU A 156 8.80 -10.23 -14.88
CA LEU A 156 8.85 -9.94 -13.45
C LEU A 156 7.44 -9.82 -12.83
N GLU A 157 6.50 -9.19 -13.54
CA GLU A 157 5.09 -9.16 -13.14
C GLU A 157 4.49 -10.57 -13.08
N PHE A 158 4.79 -11.40 -14.07
CA PHE A 158 4.35 -12.80 -14.10
C PHE A 158 4.90 -13.61 -12.91
N GLU A 159 6.18 -13.45 -12.56
CA GLU A 159 6.78 -14.03 -11.36
C GLU A 159 6.07 -13.58 -10.08
N ARG A 160 5.70 -12.29 -9.99
CA ARG A 160 4.93 -11.80 -8.82
C ARG A 160 3.56 -12.46 -8.74
N LEU A 161 2.86 -12.68 -9.84
CA LEU A 161 1.57 -13.41 -9.86
C LEU A 161 1.72 -14.89 -9.46
N LEU A 162 2.78 -15.55 -9.88
CA LEU A 162 3.03 -16.96 -9.53
C LEU A 162 3.55 -17.16 -8.10
N SER A 163 4.12 -16.11 -7.50
CA SER A 163 4.64 -16.16 -6.13
C SER A 163 3.53 -16.42 -5.11
N ALA A 164 3.72 -17.41 -4.23
CA ALA A 164 2.78 -17.71 -3.13
C ALA A 164 2.61 -16.53 -2.15
N SER A 165 3.65 -15.71 -1.97
CA SER A 165 3.60 -14.45 -1.22
C SER A 165 3.29 -13.22 -2.10
N GLY A 166 2.87 -13.47 -3.34
CA GLY A 166 2.47 -12.45 -4.31
C GLY A 166 1.03 -11.98 -4.13
N PRO A 167 0.57 -11.04 -4.96
CA PRO A 167 -0.73 -10.39 -4.79
C PRO A 167 -1.92 -11.32 -5.04
N THR A 168 -1.71 -12.43 -5.78
CA THR A 168 -2.73 -13.44 -6.10
C THR A 168 -2.53 -14.74 -5.31
N GLY A 169 -1.61 -14.77 -4.33
CA GLY A 169 -1.34 -15.97 -3.55
C GLY A 169 -0.78 -17.15 -4.36
N GLY A 170 -0.17 -16.87 -5.52
CA GLY A 170 0.37 -17.86 -6.44
C GLY A 170 -0.62 -18.38 -7.48
N HIS A 171 -1.84 -17.83 -7.51
CA HIS A 171 -2.80 -18.13 -8.58
C HIS A 171 -2.52 -17.26 -9.81
N LEU A 172 -2.50 -17.91 -10.98
CA LEU A 172 -2.33 -17.21 -12.25
C LEU A 172 -3.67 -16.64 -12.71
N ASP A 173 -4.04 -15.49 -12.15
CA ASP A 173 -5.15 -14.67 -12.63
C ASP A 173 -4.68 -13.71 -13.74
N ARG A 174 -5.54 -13.46 -14.72
CA ARG A 174 -5.28 -12.40 -15.71
C ARG A 174 -5.54 -11.03 -15.05
N PRO A 175 -4.70 -10.01 -15.26
CA PRO A 175 -4.92 -8.69 -14.64
C PRO A 175 -6.28 -8.06 -15.00
N SER A 176 -6.80 -8.30 -16.21
CA SER A 176 -8.16 -7.87 -16.58
C SER A 176 -9.26 -8.51 -15.71
N ASP A 177 -9.12 -9.78 -15.33
CA ASP A 177 -10.08 -10.47 -14.47
C ASP A 177 -10.03 -9.92 -13.03
N LEU A 178 -8.83 -9.60 -12.54
CA LEU A 178 -8.65 -8.96 -11.24
C LEU A 178 -9.30 -7.57 -11.19
N ALA A 179 -9.13 -6.77 -12.25
CA ALA A 179 -9.76 -5.47 -12.38
C ALA A 179 -11.30 -5.58 -12.39
N ALA A 180 -11.84 -6.55 -13.14
CA ALA A 180 -13.29 -6.81 -13.16
C ALA A 180 -13.81 -7.26 -11.78
N LYS A 181 -13.12 -8.17 -11.10
CA LYS A 181 -13.47 -8.62 -9.73
C LYS A 181 -13.49 -7.44 -8.74
N ALA A 182 -12.50 -6.55 -8.82
CA ALA A 182 -12.44 -5.36 -7.97
C ALA A 182 -13.60 -4.39 -8.23
N GLN A 183 -13.96 -4.17 -9.50
CA GLN A 183 -15.09 -3.34 -9.89
C GLN A 183 -16.43 -3.93 -9.40
N ILE A 184 -16.61 -5.25 -9.53
CA ILE A 184 -17.80 -5.94 -9.01
C ILE A 184 -17.91 -5.74 -7.50
N ALA A 185 -16.82 -5.94 -6.74
CA ALA A 185 -16.83 -5.78 -5.29
C ALA A 185 -17.19 -4.35 -4.84
N ASP A 186 -16.73 -3.32 -5.58
CA ASP A 186 -17.12 -1.94 -5.28
C ASP A 186 -18.60 -1.68 -5.59
N LEU A 187 -19.09 -2.15 -6.75
CA LEU A 187 -20.50 -2.04 -7.11
C LEU A 187 -21.42 -2.76 -6.10
N GLU A 188 -21.04 -3.94 -5.62
CA GLU A 188 -21.79 -4.65 -4.57
C GLU A 188 -21.84 -3.88 -3.25
N LYS A 189 -20.73 -3.23 -2.86
CA LYS A 189 -20.68 -2.37 -1.68
C LYS A 189 -21.58 -1.14 -1.83
N GLN A 190 -21.58 -0.52 -3.00
CA GLN A 190 -22.45 0.61 -3.31
C GLN A 190 -23.92 0.18 -3.29
N ALA A 191 -24.27 -0.94 -3.93
CA ALA A 191 -25.61 -1.50 -3.93
C ALA A 191 -26.11 -1.82 -2.51
N LYS A 192 -25.26 -2.43 -1.67
CA LYS A 192 -25.60 -2.71 -0.26
C LYS A 192 -25.84 -1.44 0.56
N LYS A 193 -25.07 -0.37 0.31
CA LYS A 193 -25.25 0.93 0.96
C LYS A 193 -26.55 1.59 0.51
N ALA A 194 -26.83 1.59 -0.80
CA ALA A 194 -28.06 2.12 -1.37
C ALA A 194 -29.28 1.40 -0.78
N ARG A 195 -29.27 0.06 -0.75
CA ARG A 195 -30.36 -0.74 -0.18
C ARG A 195 -30.64 -0.41 1.28
N LYS A 196 -29.62 -0.34 2.13
CA LYS A 196 -29.78 0.07 3.55
C LYS A 196 -30.34 1.47 3.71
N THR A 197 -30.04 2.38 2.79
CA THR A 197 -30.60 3.72 2.80
C THR A 197 -32.07 3.71 2.39
N LEU A 198 -32.44 2.92 1.38
CA LEU A 198 -33.84 2.73 0.97
C LEU A 198 -34.68 2.09 2.08
N GLU A 199 -34.19 1.00 2.70
CA GLU A 199 -34.86 0.33 3.84
C GLU A 199 -35.19 1.33 4.96
N LYS A 200 -34.27 2.26 5.28
CA LYS A 200 -34.51 3.32 6.27
C LYS A 200 -35.58 4.32 5.88
N PHE A 201 -35.70 4.65 4.60
CA PHE A 201 -36.74 5.55 4.12
C PHE A 201 -38.11 4.85 4.08
N GLU A 202 -38.14 3.58 3.68
CA GLU A 202 -39.36 2.76 3.72
C GLU A 202 -39.90 2.64 5.15
N GLU A 203 -39.04 2.36 6.13
CA GLU A 203 -39.41 2.34 7.54
C GLU A 203 -39.90 3.71 8.04
N LYS A 204 -39.22 4.79 7.63
CA LYS A 204 -39.54 6.16 8.07
C LYS A 204 -40.91 6.64 7.55
N PHE A 205 -41.20 6.36 6.29
CA PHE A 205 -42.43 6.81 5.64
C PHE A 205 -43.54 5.75 5.63
N ASN A 206 -43.25 4.55 6.14
CA ASN A 206 -44.14 3.40 6.19
C ASN A 206 -44.81 3.12 4.82
N GLU A 207 -44.01 3.22 3.77
CA GLU A 207 -44.41 3.13 2.37
C GLU A 207 -43.35 2.34 1.61
N SER A 208 -43.75 1.48 0.68
CA SER A 208 -42.77 0.72 -0.11
C SER A 208 -42.08 1.63 -1.12
N SER A 209 -40.79 1.39 -1.36
CA SER A 209 -39.98 2.05 -2.38
C SER A 209 -40.66 2.12 -3.75
N SER A 210 -41.33 1.03 -4.14
CA SER A 210 -42.03 0.90 -5.42
C SER A 210 -43.32 1.72 -5.51
N GLU A 211 -44.04 1.88 -4.41
CA GLU A 211 -45.27 2.68 -4.37
C GLU A 211 -44.95 4.17 -4.27
N PHE A 212 -43.96 4.51 -3.44
CA PHE A 212 -43.43 5.86 -3.31
C PHE A 212 -42.98 6.41 -4.67
N PHE A 213 -42.17 5.66 -5.43
CA PHE A 213 -41.65 6.14 -6.72
C PHE A 213 -42.77 6.40 -7.73
N LYS A 214 -43.79 5.54 -7.79
CA LYS A 214 -44.95 5.73 -8.67
C LYS A 214 -45.76 6.99 -8.30
N ARG A 215 -45.98 7.24 -7.01
CA ARG A 215 -46.69 8.42 -6.52
C ARG A 215 -45.89 9.70 -6.70
N TYR A 216 -44.56 9.61 -6.54
CA TYR A 216 -43.63 10.71 -6.79
C TYR A 216 -43.61 11.12 -8.27
N GLU A 217 -43.57 10.15 -9.21
CA GLU A 217 -43.71 10.44 -10.65
C GLU A 217 -45.09 11.00 -11.00
N GLY A 218 -46.12 10.65 -10.24
CA GLY A 218 -47.47 11.21 -10.34
C GLY A 218 -47.63 12.63 -9.76
N GLY A 219 -46.59 13.21 -9.13
CA GLY A 219 -46.59 14.56 -8.58
C GLY A 219 -47.15 14.70 -7.15
N GLU A 220 -47.41 13.60 -6.44
CA GLU A 220 -48.12 13.62 -5.14
C GLU A 220 -47.31 14.14 -3.93
N TYR A 221 -46.08 14.66 -4.14
CA TYR A 221 -45.19 15.10 -3.05
C TYR A 221 -44.48 16.43 -3.32
N GLU A 222 -45.09 17.34 -4.10
CA GLU A 222 -44.54 18.69 -4.32
C GLU A 222 -44.41 19.46 -2.99
N GLY A 223 -43.18 19.64 -2.51
CA GLY A 223 -42.84 20.43 -1.32
C GLY A 223 -42.28 19.66 -0.12
N ASP A 224 -42.19 18.33 -0.17
CA ASP A 224 -41.56 17.52 0.89
C ASP A 224 -40.07 17.27 0.58
N GLU A 225 -39.18 18.09 1.15
CA GLU A 225 -37.73 18.00 0.94
C GLU A 225 -37.13 16.63 1.29
N GLU A 226 -37.71 15.89 2.24
CA GLU A 226 -37.18 14.59 2.64
C GLU A 226 -37.61 13.47 1.68
N ARG A 227 -38.83 13.55 1.13
CA ARG A 227 -39.27 12.68 0.04
C ARG A 227 -38.54 12.98 -1.27
N HIS A 228 -38.21 14.24 -1.56
CA HIS A 228 -37.30 14.57 -2.68
C HIS A 228 -35.91 13.93 -2.50
N LYS A 229 -35.34 13.95 -1.30
CA LYS A 229 -34.08 13.24 -0.98
C LYS A 229 -34.17 11.72 -1.12
N TRP A 230 -35.36 11.13 -0.94
CA TRP A 230 -35.61 9.71 -1.19
C TRP A 230 -35.68 9.42 -2.70
N ALA A 231 -36.36 10.27 -3.46
CA ALA A 231 -36.46 10.16 -4.93
C ALA A 231 -35.10 10.32 -5.64
N ASP A 232 -34.23 11.21 -5.15
CA ASP A 232 -32.86 11.41 -5.68
C ASP A 232 -31.97 10.15 -5.58
N ARG A 233 -32.39 9.09 -4.87
CA ARG A 233 -31.67 7.81 -4.80
C ARG A 233 -31.99 6.84 -5.93
N TYR A 234 -33.01 7.14 -6.74
CA TYR A 234 -33.39 6.35 -7.92
C TYR A 234 -32.84 6.91 -9.24
N ARG A 235 -32.21 8.09 -9.20
CA ARG A 235 -31.45 8.68 -10.31
C ARG A 235 -29.98 8.30 -10.21
#